data_AF-A0A396ZVE8-F1
#
_entry.id   AF-A0A396ZVE8-F1
#
_cell.length_a   1.000
_cell.length_b   1.000
_cell.length_c   1.000
_cell.angle_alpha   90.00
_cell.angle_beta   90.00
_cell.angle_gamma   90.00
#
_symmetry.space_group_name_H-M   'P 1'
#
loop_
_entity.id
_entity.type
_entity.pdbx_description
1 polymer ?
#
loop_
_entity_poly.entity_id
_entity_poly.type
_entity_poly.pdbx_seq_one_letter_code
_entity_poly.pdbx_strand_id
1 'polypeptide(L)'
;MLSVEDKNKVIKASWLVEDAFRGFSRAHPKVTPQAVQVYKIYHRLVIVRHATVFSAWQLLILLTTANFPDIMMPAYTRNRAYGLFFIVFVAFGLFFMMNLILAQVFNNFQRIAASDEAKAVTNRAALLSQAFDLLVTIQADRHHVGLLGRGSPPSSPGSPGRRVLAPPTSASPSSPLTVRGSSSPPKRQQVGMPPPSPLHEEPSVCCNWIDTNLALSLFQELNHYNVASTRLSHKHMLDLFYQLDTDGDGRIELRDFFAVCDCMREYVQTYHKSPSEIERWWPRVAATRRFQQLCTIVTHKRFELAIDSLLILNALCIVLETSTTTDNTASSRAWGIAQVVFSSLYVVEMMLKIAVCGWRDYMHSFRNRFDAAITIGSLVVDICAEVPNTLATNHTVPKVLMTCRCLRMLRLFLSIERYRVILHTAWAMVPIGKNLLLVMFCNMNVFALVGHQLFGGRISPALLNTAPFANSTYAAAGYAANNFNDVPSGMVTLFELLVVNNWFVIVEGHVLVTSAWVRLFFIAFWLTGVIMTLNLIVASILVRTINRMR
;
A
#
# COMPACT_ATOMS: atom_id res chain seq x y z
N MET A 1 -24.71 -45.78 54.21
CA MET A 1 -23.54 -44.88 54.07
C MET A 1 -22.28 -45.71 54.24
N LEU A 2 -21.27 -45.55 53.38
CA LEU A 2 -19.99 -46.24 53.51
C LEU A 2 -19.31 -45.94 54.86
N SER A 3 -18.71 -46.95 55.50
CA SER A 3 -17.85 -46.79 56.69
C SER A 3 -16.69 -45.84 56.36
N VAL A 4 -16.09 -45.21 57.39
CA VAL A 4 -14.90 -44.35 57.22
C VAL A 4 -13.76 -45.13 56.58
N GLU A 5 -13.60 -46.40 56.95
CA GLU A 5 -12.59 -47.28 56.38
C GLU A 5 -12.87 -47.60 54.90
N ASP A 6 -14.13 -47.86 54.56
CA ASP A 6 -14.54 -48.11 53.17
C ASP A 6 -14.38 -46.86 52.29
N LYS A 7 -14.66 -45.66 52.84
CA LYS A 7 -14.39 -44.38 52.16
C LYS A 7 -12.90 -44.21 51.88
N ASN A 8 -12.03 -44.59 52.82
CA ASN A 8 -10.58 -44.53 52.63
C ASN A 8 -10.11 -45.52 51.55
N LYS A 9 -10.67 -46.73 51.52
CA LYS A 9 -10.43 -47.72 50.46
C LYS A 9 -10.88 -47.21 49.08
N VAL A 10 -12.05 -46.58 48.99
CA VAL A 10 -12.56 -45.96 47.75
C VAL A 10 -11.69 -44.80 47.28
N ILE A 11 -11.19 -43.96 48.18
CA ILE A 11 -10.27 -42.87 47.83
C ILE A 11 -8.94 -43.42 47.31
N LYS A 12 -8.39 -44.44 47.97
CA LYS A 12 -7.17 -45.11 47.52
C LYS A 12 -7.35 -45.78 46.16
N ALA A 13 -8.50 -46.43 45.94
CA ALA A 13 -8.86 -47.00 44.63
C ALA A 13 -8.99 -45.92 43.55
N SER A 14 -9.59 -44.76 43.87
CA SER A 14 -9.73 -43.64 42.94
C SER A 14 -8.38 -43.09 42.49
N TRP A 15 -7.40 -43.02 43.40
CA TRP A 15 -6.04 -42.60 43.05
C TRP A 15 -5.31 -43.60 42.14
N LEU A 16 -5.47 -44.91 42.40
CA LEU A 16 -4.90 -45.97 41.56
C LEU A 16 -5.50 -45.96 40.15
N VAL A 17 -6.81 -45.73 40.05
CA VAL A 17 -7.51 -45.58 38.75
C VAL A 17 -7.01 -44.33 38.01
N GLU A 18 -6.82 -43.21 38.72
CA GLU A 18 -6.28 -41.99 38.12
C GLU A 18 -4.84 -42.17 37.61
N ASP A 19 -3.98 -42.83 38.38
CA ASP A 19 -2.60 -43.14 37.98
C ASP A 19 -2.58 -44.11 36.79
N ALA A 20 -3.49 -45.09 36.75
CA ALA A 20 -3.68 -45.97 35.60
C ALA A 20 -4.10 -45.20 34.34
N PHE A 21 -5.00 -44.22 34.46
CA PHE A 21 -5.38 -43.37 33.33
C PHE A 21 -4.29 -42.37 32.91
N ARG A 22 -3.43 -41.95 33.83
CA ARG A 22 -2.33 -41.02 33.54
C ARG A 22 -1.06 -41.72 33.05
N GLY A 23 -0.93 -43.03 33.24
CA GLY A 23 0.19 -43.83 32.76
C GLY A 23 1.46 -43.74 33.60
N PHE A 24 1.42 -43.18 34.81
CA PHE A 24 2.54 -43.15 35.75
C PHE A 24 2.04 -43.16 37.20
N SER A 25 2.78 -43.83 38.09
CA SER A 25 2.45 -43.92 39.52
C SER A 25 3.13 -42.81 40.32
N ARG A 26 2.40 -42.17 41.25
CA ARG A 26 2.93 -41.12 42.13
C ARG A 26 2.77 -41.51 43.60
N ALA A 27 3.60 -40.95 44.46
CA ALA A 27 3.44 -41.10 45.89
C ALA A 27 2.09 -40.49 46.33
N HIS A 28 1.16 -41.35 46.76
CA HIS A 28 -0.13 -40.89 47.28
C HIS A 28 0.01 -40.39 48.72
N PRO A 29 -0.60 -39.24 49.07
CA PRO A 29 -0.59 -38.77 50.46
C PRO A 29 -1.29 -39.79 51.37
N LYS A 30 -0.80 -39.94 52.61
CA LYS A 30 -1.52 -40.73 53.63
C LYS A 30 -2.94 -40.16 53.76
N VAL A 31 -3.95 -41.03 53.79
CA VAL A 31 -5.37 -40.64 53.81
C VAL A 31 -5.69 -39.99 55.16
N THR A 32 -5.38 -38.69 55.28
CA THR A 32 -5.78 -37.84 56.41
C THR A 32 -7.02 -37.02 56.01
N PRO A 33 -7.88 -36.62 56.97
CA PRO A 33 -9.08 -35.84 56.67
C PRO A 33 -8.77 -34.55 55.89
N GLN A 34 -7.66 -33.89 56.22
CA GLN A 34 -7.18 -32.68 55.54
C GLN A 34 -6.69 -32.97 54.12
N ALA A 35 -5.93 -34.04 53.88
CA ALA A 35 -5.45 -34.39 52.54
C ALA A 35 -6.60 -34.72 51.57
N VAL A 36 -7.65 -35.39 52.06
CA VAL A 36 -8.86 -35.68 51.28
C VAL A 36 -9.62 -34.40 50.93
N GLN A 37 -9.70 -33.44 51.85
CA GLN A 37 -10.33 -32.15 51.59
C GLN A 37 -9.53 -31.33 50.56
N VAL A 38 -8.21 -31.28 50.68
CA VAL A 38 -7.32 -30.63 49.71
C VAL A 38 -7.42 -31.27 48.33
N TYR A 39 -7.45 -32.60 48.23
CA TYR A 39 -7.63 -33.31 46.96
C TYR A 39 -8.98 -32.99 46.29
N LYS A 40 -10.07 -32.96 47.06
CA LYS A 40 -11.41 -32.58 46.56
C LYS A 40 -11.43 -31.14 46.05
N ILE A 41 -10.79 -30.22 46.77
CA ILE A 41 -10.68 -28.81 46.38
C ILE A 41 -9.86 -28.69 45.09
N TYR A 42 -8.70 -29.36 45.01
CA TYR A 42 -7.86 -29.40 43.82
C TYR A 42 -8.62 -29.91 42.60
N HIS A 43 -9.33 -31.04 42.72
CA HIS A 43 -10.08 -31.61 41.61
C HIS A 43 -11.22 -30.69 41.13
N ARG A 44 -11.94 -30.05 42.05
CA ARG A 44 -12.96 -29.03 41.69
C ARG A 44 -12.33 -27.84 40.99
N LEU A 45 -11.19 -27.34 41.47
CA LEU A 45 -10.45 -26.24 40.84
C LEU A 45 -9.97 -26.61 39.43
N VAL A 46 -9.50 -27.84 39.20
CA VAL A 46 -9.08 -28.30 37.87
C VAL A 46 -10.25 -28.34 36.89
N ILE A 47 -11.41 -28.85 37.31
CA ILE A 47 -12.62 -28.86 36.48
C ILE A 47 -13.06 -27.43 36.15
N VAL A 48 -13.15 -26.57 37.16
CA VAL A 48 -13.54 -25.17 36.97
C VAL A 48 -12.56 -24.47 36.04
N ARG A 49 -11.25 -24.68 36.22
CA ARG A 49 -10.21 -24.14 35.32
C ARG A 49 -10.45 -24.60 33.88
N HIS A 50 -10.61 -25.90 33.64
CA HIS A 50 -10.84 -26.40 32.28
C HIS A 50 -12.12 -25.85 31.65
N ALA A 51 -13.22 -25.80 32.41
CA ALA A 51 -14.47 -25.23 31.96
C ALA A 51 -14.32 -23.73 31.63
N THR A 52 -13.70 -22.95 32.51
CA THR A 52 -13.47 -21.51 32.29
C THR A 52 -12.60 -21.23 31.07
N VAL A 53 -11.50 -21.98 30.87
CA VAL A 53 -10.62 -21.81 29.71
C VAL A 53 -11.34 -22.19 28.42
N PHE A 54 -12.10 -23.30 28.42
CA PHE A 54 -12.90 -23.70 27.26
C PHE A 54 -13.99 -22.66 26.94
N SER A 55 -14.74 -22.20 27.94
CA SER A 55 -15.75 -21.17 27.76
C SER A 55 -15.14 -19.84 27.27
N ALA A 56 -13.99 -19.43 27.81
CA ALA A 56 -13.30 -18.23 27.35
C ALA A 56 -12.85 -18.34 25.89
N TRP A 57 -12.32 -19.51 25.49
CA TRP A 57 -11.98 -19.79 24.09
C TRP A 57 -13.20 -19.70 23.17
N GLN A 58 -14.32 -20.32 23.55
CA GLN A 58 -15.55 -20.27 22.75
C GLN A 58 -16.15 -18.86 22.66
N LEU A 59 -16.10 -18.08 23.74
CA LEU A 59 -16.56 -16.69 23.77
C LEU A 59 -15.64 -15.78 22.95
N LEU A 60 -14.34 -16.05 22.89
CA LEU A 60 -13.42 -15.34 22.00
C LEU A 60 -13.74 -15.61 20.53
N ILE A 61 -14.04 -16.86 20.16
CA ILE A 61 -14.49 -17.18 18.80
C ILE A 61 -15.83 -16.50 18.50
N LEU A 62 -16.76 -16.50 19.45
CA LEU A 62 -18.05 -15.82 19.32
C LEU A 62 -17.91 -14.30 19.16
N LEU A 63 -16.93 -13.69 19.82
CA LEU A 63 -16.62 -12.27 19.66
C LEU A 63 -16.24 -11.93 18.20
N THR A 64 -15.64 -12.87 17.48
CA THR A 64 -15.37 -12.77 16.04
C THR A 64 -16.54 -13.20 15.15
N THR A 65 -17.64 -13.65 15.73
CA THR A 65 -18.83 -14.23 15.06
C THR A 65 -18.60 -15.47 14.21
N ALA A 66 -17.40 -16.06 14.22
CA ALA A 66 -17.06 -17.18 13.35
C ALA A 66 -17.80 -18.49 13.66
N ASN A 67 -18.29 -18.66 14.89
CA ASN A 67 -19.04 -19.87 15.32
C ASN A 67 -20.52 -19.57 15.66
N PHE A 68 -21.04 -18.40 15.27
CA PHE A 68 -22.45 -18.06 15.41
C PHE A 68 -23.20 -18.49 14.14
N PRO A 69 -24.34 -19.20 14.22
CA PRO A 69 -25.15 -19.48 15.42
C PRO A 69 -24.82 -20.78 16.17
N ASP A 70 -23.90 -21.61 15.66
CA ASP A 70 -23.66 -22.98 16.13
C ASP A 70 -23.42 -23.12 17.64
N ILE A 71 -22.64 -22.20 18.23
CA ILE A 71 -22.36 -22.21 19.67
C ILE A 71 -23.61 -21.97 20.54
N MET A 72 -24.61 -21.26 20.02
CA MET A 72 -25.85 -20.94 20.73
C MET A 72 -26.88 -22.08 20.65
N MET A 73 -26.87 -22.87 19.57
CA MET A 73 -27.92 -23.85 19.26
C MET A 73 -28.19 -24.88 20.39
N PRO A 74 -27.18 -25.48 21.05
CA PRO A 74 -27.43 -26.44 22.13
C PRO A 74 -28.09 -25.82 23.36
N ALA A 75 -27.80 -24.54 23.65
CA ALA A 75 -28.45 -23.83 24.75
C ALA A 75 -29.86 -23.37 24.35
N TYR A 76 -30.01 -22.85 23.14
CA TYR A 76 -31.29 -22.36 22.60
C TYR A 76 -32.36 -23.45 22.51
N THR A 77 -31.98 -24.67 22.12
CA THR A 77 -32.90 -25.82 22.07
C THR A 77 -33.38 -26.26 23.44
N ARG A 78 -32.61 -26.01 24.52
CA ARG A 78 -33.06 -26.26 25.91
C ARG A 78 -34.00 -25.19 26.42
N ASN A 79 -33.67 -23.93 26.17
CA ASN A 79 -34.52 -22.79 26.51
C ASN A 79 -34.23 -21.62 25.56
N ARG A 80 -35.27 -21.13 24.89
CA ARG A 80 -35.16 -19.99 23.97
C ARG A 80 -34.62 -18.73 24.66
N ALA A 81 -34.87 -18.57 25.96
CA ALA A 81 -34.36 -17.44 26.74
C ALA A 81 -32.83 -17.37 26.78
N TYR A 82 -32.12 -18.51 26.68
CA TYR A 82 -30.66 -18.51 26.67
C TYR A 82 -30.07 -17.84 25.42
N GLY A 83 -30.84 -17.74 24.32
CA GLY A 83 -30.43 -16.97 23.14
C GLY A 83 -30.17 -15.50 23.44
N LEU A 84 -30.86 -14.93 24.44
CA LEU A 84 -30.69 -13.53 24.84
C LEU A 84 -29.25 -13.24 25.29
N PHE A 85 -28.62 -14.17 26.02
CA PHE A 85 -27.24 -14.02 26.47
C PHE A 85 -26.28 -13.85 25.28
N PHE A 86 -26.39 -14.72 24.27
CA PHE A 86 -25.52 -14.69 23.09
C PHE A 86 -25.76 -13.43 22.25
N ILE A 87 -27.03 -13.02 22.07
CA ILE A 87 -27.37 -11.79 21.35
C ILE A 87 -26.79 -10.57 22.05
N VAL A 88 -26.95 -10.44 23.37
CA VAL A 88 -26.40 -9.32 24.14
C VAL A 88 -24.87 -9.32 24.09
N PHE A 89 -24.24 -10.49 24.22
CA PHE A 89 -22.78 -10.62 24.13
C PHE A 89 -22.25 -10.19 22.76
N VAL A 90 -22.86 -10.66 21.66
CA VAL A 90 -22.45 -10.30 20.30
C VAL A 90 -22.71 -8.83 20.02
N ALA A 91 -23.86 -8.30 20.42
CA ALA A 91 -24.20 -6.89 20.25
C ALA A 91 -23.20 -5.98 20.99
N PHE A 92 -22.90 -6.29 22.25
CA PHE A 92 -21.90 -5.55 23.02
C PHE A 92 -20.49 -5.71 22.43
N GLY A 93 -20.07 -6.95 22.13
CA GLY A 93 -18.73 -7.25 21.62
C GLY A 93 -18.44 -6.56 20.28
N LEU A 94 -19.37 -6.63 19.34
CA LEU A 94 -19.20 -6.05 18.01
C LEU A 94 -19.44 -4.54 17.99
N PHE A 95 -20.61 -4.09 18.47
CA PHE A 95 -21.01 -2.70 18.28
C PHE A 95 -20.34 -1.75 19.28
N PHE A 96 -20.03 -2.22 20.49
CA PHE A 96 -19.36 -1.40 21.49
C PHE A 96 -17.86 -1.67 21.52
N MET A 97 -17.43 -2.89 21.82
CA MET A 97 -16.00 -3.16 22.10
C MET A 97 -15.13 -3.06 20.84
N MET A 98 -15.48 -3.74 19.74
CA MET A 98 -14.68 -3.69 18.51
C MET A 98 -14.64 -2.29 17.88
N ASN A 99 -15.78 -1.60 17.87
CA ASN A 99 -15.84 -0.22 17.37
C ASN A 99 -15.07 0.76 18.27
N LEU A 100 -15.06 0.57 19.59
CA LEU A 100 -14.25 1.38 20.50
C LEU A 100 -12.76 1.18 20.25
N ILE A 101 -12.31 -0.06 20.07
CA ILE A 101 -10.92 -0.37 19.74
C ILE A 101 -10.53 0.29 18.41
N LEU A 102 -11.38 0.13 17.38
CA LEU A 102 -11.19 0.77 16.07
C LEU A 102 -11.07 2.29 16.23
N ALA A 103 -11.99 2.92 16.96
CA ALA A 103 -11.97 4.36 17.19
C ALA A 103 -10.70 4.82 17.92
N GLN A 104 -10.21 4.07 18.90
CA GLN A 104 -9.01 4.43 19.64
C GLN A 104 -7.75 4.29 18.79
N VAL A 105 -7.61 3.19 18.03
CA VAL A 105 -6.49 3.00 17.09
C VAL A 105 -6.51 4.11 16.04
N PHE A 106 -7.69 4.43 15.53
CA PHE A 106 -7.91 5.47 14.55
C PHE A 106 -7.51 6.86 15.04
N ASN A 107 -7.98 7.27 16.22
CA ASN A 107 -7.69 8.58 16.78
C ASN A 107 -6.18 8.76 17.04
N ASN A 108 -5.50 7.71 17.50
CA ASN A 108 -4.04 7.74 17.67
C ASN A 108 -3.32 7.85 16.33
N PHE A 109 -3.74 7.08 15.32
CA PHE A 109 -3.17 7.19 13.98
C PHE A 109 -3.37 8.58 13.37
N GLN A 110 -4.58 9.15 13.46
CA GLN A 110 -4.87 10.50 12.98
C GLN A 110 -4.01 11.55 13.68
N ARG A 111 -3.82 11.43 15.00
CA ARG A 111 -2.96 12.35 15.77
C ARG A 111 -1.52 12.30 15.30
N ILE A 112 -0.98 11.11 15.06
CA ILE A 112 0.39 10.94 14.56
C ILE A 112 0.51 11.48 13.14
N ALA A 113 -0.44 11.14 12.26
CA ALA A 113 -0.47 11.62 10.88
C ALA A 113 -0.54 13.16 10.80
N ALA A 114 -1.37 13.79 11.62
CA ALA A 114 -1.47 15.25 11.69
C ALA A 114 -0.18 15.90 12.22
N SER A 115 0.48 15.28 13.20
CA SER A 115 1.80 15.72 13.69
C SER A 115 2.85 15.64 12.58
N ASP A 116 2.87 14.57 11.79
CA ASP A 116 3.84 14.38 10.72
C ASP A 116 3.61 15.35 9.55
N GLU A 117 2.34 15.62 9.22
CA GLU A 117 1.98 16.65 8.24
C GLU A 117 2.38 18.06 8.72
N ALA A 118 2.10 18.39 9.99
CA ALA A 118 2.54 19.65 10.58
C ALA A 118 4.06 19.82 10.51
N LYS A 119 4.83 18.77 10.85
CA LYS A 119 6.30 18.76 10.71
C LYS A 119 6.75 18.96 9.27
N ALA A 120 6.08 18.34 8.30
CA ALA A 120 6.41 18.49 6.88
C ALA A 120 6.17 19.94 6.41
N VAL A 121 5.06 20.57 6.84
CA VAL A 121 4.76 21.97 6.54
C VAL A 121 5.80 22.90 7.18
N THR A 122 6.15 22.69 8.46
CA THR A 122 7.16 23.51 9.14
C THR A 122 8.54 23.35 8.51
N ASN A 123 8.93 22.12 8.15
CA ASN A 123 10.21 21.86 7.48
C ASN A 123 10.25 22.51 6.10
N ARG A 124 9.16 22.45 5.33
CA ARG A 124 9.04 23.15 4.05
C ARG A 124 9.22 24.66 4.23
N ALA A 125 8.51 25.25 5.18
CA ALA A 125 8.60 26.68 5.44
C ALA A 125 10.04 27.07 5.83
N ALA A 126 10.67 26.32 6.74
CA ALA A 126 12.05 26.56 7.15
C ALA A 126 13.04 26.49 5.97
N LEU A 127 12.90 25.51 5.07
CA LEU A 127 13.75 25.37 3.89
C LEU A 127 13.56 26.52 2.90
N LEU A 128 12.31 26.94 2.64
CA LEU A 128 12.04 28.07 1.75
C LEU A 128 12.53 29.39 2.33
N SER A 129 12.38 29.61 3.64
CA SER A 129 12.94 30.77 4.33
C SER A 129 14.47 30.80 4.24
N GLN A 130 15.14 29.68 4.51
CA GLN A 130 16.60 29.60 4.36
C GLN A 130 17.06 29.88 2.93
N ALA A 131 16.33 29.38 1.92
CA ALA A 131 16.63 29.67 0.53
C ALA A 131 16.45 31.17 0.19
N PHE A 132 15.40 31.80 0.73
CA PHE A 132 15.17 33.24 0.57
C PHE A 132 16.28 34.07 1.24
N ASP A 133 16.66 33.72 2.47
CA ASP A 133 17.73 34.40 3.21
C ASP A 133 19.06 34.35 2.44
N LEU A 134 19.39 33.21 1.82
CA LEU A 134 20.58 33.09 0.96
C LEU A 134 20.52 34.03 -0.25
N LEU A 135 19.37 34.18 -0.89
CA LEU A 135 19.23 35.08 -2.05
C LEU A 135 19.35 36.55 -1.62
N VAL A 136 18.77 36.91 -0.47
CA VAL A 136 18.94 38.24 0.14
C VAL A 136 20.41 38.55 0.38
N THR A 137 21.19 37.61 0.92
CA THR A 137 22.63 37.83 1.14
C THR A 137 23.40 38.06 -0.16
N ILE A 138 23.08 37.31 -1.22
CA ILE A 138 23.68 37.50 -2.57
C ILE A 138 23.36 38.89 -3.12
N GLN A 139 22.14 39.38 -2.91
CA GLN A 139 21.74 40.71 -3.34
C GLN A 139 22.47 41.81 -2.56
N ALA A 140 22.57 41.67 -1.24
CA ALA A 140 23.32 42.62 -0.40
C ALA A 140 24.79 42.73 -0.83
N ASP A 141 25.46 41.60 -1.10
CA ASP A 141 26.84 41.58 -1.59
C ASP A 141 26.98 42.27 -2.96
N ARG A 142 26.03 42.04 -3.89
CA ARG A 142 26.03 42.71 -5.20
C ARG A 142 25.86 44.22 -5.09
N HIS A 143 25.03 44.70 -4.18
CA HIS A 143 24.88 46.14 -3.93
C HIS A 143 26.14 46.75 -3.32
N HIS A 144 26.82 46.05 -2.40
CA HIS A 144 28.11 46.49 -1.84
C HIS A 144 29.22 46.59 -2.90
N VAL A 145 29.33 45.60 -3.79
CA VAL A 145 30.33 45.62 -4.89
C VAL A 145 29.99 46.71 -5.92
N GLY A 146 28.71 46.95 -6.21
CA GLY A 146 28.26 48.03 -7.09
C GLY A 146 28.57 49.43 -6.55
N LEU A 147 28.60 49.61 -5.23
CA LEU A 147 28.98 50.87 -4.58
C LEU A 147 30.50 51.10 -4.60
N LEU A 148 31.31 50.04 -4.43
CA LEU A 148 32.78 50.12 -4.54
C LEU A 148 33.27 50.36 -5.99
N GLY A 149 32.49 49.92 -6.99
CA GLY A 149 32.80 50.14 -8.41
C GLY A 149 32.47 51.54 -8.95
N ARG A 150 31.73 52.36 -8.19
CA ARG A 150 31.28 53.70 -8.63
C ARG A 150 32.22 54.85 -8.21
N GLY A 151 33.38 54.52 -7.62
CA GLY A 151 34.34 55.49 -7.07
C GLY A 151 35.48 55.96 -7.99
N SER A 152 35.55 55.53 -9.25
CA SER A 152 36.61 55.93 -10.18
C SER A 152 36.10 56.96 -11.21
N PRO A 153 36.66 58.18 -11.32
CA PRO A 153 36.25 59.13 -12.35
C PRO A 153 36.74 58.71 -13.74
N PRO A 154 36.06 59.13 -14.83
CA PRO A 154 36.43 58.72 -16.18
C PRO A 154 37.64 59.51 -16.68
N SER A 155 38.76 58.84 -16.93
CA SER A 155 39.87 59.42 -17.70
C SER A 155 39.66 59.18 -19.20
N SER A 156 39.54 60.28 -19.94
CA SER A 156 39.38 60.44 -21.39
C SER A 156 40.59 59.94 -22.23
N PRO A 157 40.48 59.88 -23.58
CA PRO A 157 41.08 58.82 -24.40
C PRO A 157 42.48 59.15 -24.93
N GLY A 158 43.32 58.11 -25.07
CA GLY A 158 44.61 58.21 -25.74
C GLY A 158 45.15 56.82 -26.14
N SER A 159 45.05 56.50 -27.41
CA SER A 159 45.75 55.39 -28.10
C SER A 159 47.10 55.89 -28.67
N PRO A 160 48.01 55.06 -29.25
CA PRO A 160 48.09 53.59 -29.36
C PRO A 160 49.49 53.00 -29.02
N GLY A 161 49.59 51.67 -28.84
CA GLY A 161 50.82 50.96 -29.26
C GLY A 161 51.32 49.77 -28.44
N ARG A 162 51.31 48.61 -29.14
CA ARG A 162 52.38 47.57 -29.19
C ARG A 162 52.27 46.33 -28.28
N ARG A 163 52.00 45.20 -28.97
CA ARG A 163 52.21 43.80 -28.57
C ARG A 163 53.66 43.52 -28.17
N VAL A 164 53.86 42.66 -27.17
CA VAL A 164 54.90 41.61 -27.17
C VAL A 164 54.35 40.34 -26.50
N LEU A 165 54.71 39.20 -27.11
CA LEU A 165 54.34 37.81 -26.81
C LEU A 165 55.20 37.17 -25.69
N ALA A 166 54.56 36.26 -24.90
CA ALA A 166 55.00 34.89 -24.54
C ALA A 166 56.23 34.65 -23.60
N PRO A 167 56.49 33.45 -23.03
CA PRO A 167 55.63 32.35 -22.52
C PRO A 167 56.19 31.69 -21.19
N PRO A 168 56.17 30.35 -20.90
CA PRO A 168 55.57 29.75 -19.68
C PRO A 168 56.56 28.86 -18.87
N THR A 169 56.03 27.90 -18.08
CA THR A 169 56.67 26.73 -17.37
C THR A 169 56.98 26.97 -15.88
N SER A 170 56.83 26.03 -14.93
CA SER A 170 56.31 24.64 -14.87
C SER A 170 56.28 24.17 -13.40
N ALA A 171 55.63 23.02 -13.17
CA ALA A 171 55.92 22.00 -12.15
C ALA A 171 55.27 22.05 -10.74
N SER A 172 54.31 21.13 -10.58
CA SER A 172 53.93 20.38 -9.36
C SER A 172 55.04 19.35 -8.99
N PRO A 173 55.09 18.64 -7.82
CA PRO A 173 54.01 17.72 -7.37
C PRO A 173 53.85 17.39 -5.85
N SER A 174 52.75 16.68 -5.56
CA SER A 174 52.52 15.60 -4.55
C SER A 174 52.23 15.88 -3.06
N SER A 175 51.12 15.27 -2.60
CA SER A 175 50.51 15.00 -1.27
C SER A 175 51.27 13.92 -0.43
N PRO A 176 50.85 13.36 0.76
CA PRO A 176 49.50 13.29 1.41
C PRO A 176 49.39 13.18 2.99
N LEU A 177 48.15 12.92 3.49
CA LEU A 177 47.68 12.37 4.80
C LEU A 177 47.63 13.33 6.03
N THR A 178 46.57 13.42 6.86
CA THR A 178 46.00 12.35 7.71
C THR A 178 44.64 12.75 8.36
N VAL A 179 43.95 11.76 8.93
CA VAL A 179 42.53 11.63 9.34
C VAL A 179 42.30 11.76 10.88
N ARG A 180 41.01 11.91 11.30
CA ARG A 180 40.33 11.76 12.63
C ARG A 180 40.15 13.03 13.48
N GLY A 181 39.03 13.29 14.17
CA GLY A 181 37.77 12.57 14.39
C GLY A 181 36.91 13.27 15.48
N SER A 182 35.57 13.14 15.37
CA SER A 182 34.49 13.18 16.39
C SER A 182 34.53 14.13 17.61
N SER A 183 33.44 14.89 17.80
CA SER A 183 32.47 14.80 18.94
C SER A 183 31.84 16.15 19.31
N SER A 184 30.55 16.12 19.66
CA SER A 184 29.75 17.17 20.30
C SER A 184 29.38 16.74 21.74
N PRO A 185 28.65 17.52 22.56
CA PRO A 185 28.70 18.93 22.99
C PRO A 185 28.87 19.04 24.55
N PRO A 186 28.88 20.24 25.22
CA PRO A 186 27.68 20.65 25.98
C PRO A 186 27.47 22.18 26.25
N LYS A 187 26.44 22.45 27.07
CA LYS A 187 25.66 23.68 27.42
C LYS A 187 26.35 24.85 28.15
N ARG A 188 25.95 26.08 27.78
CA ARG A 188 25.38 27.24 28.54
C ARG A 188 25.87 27.53 29.99
N GLN A 189 26.57 28.66 30.23
CA GLN A 189 26.26 29.67 31.29
C GLN A 189 27.04 31.00 31.14
N GLN A 190 26.41 32.09 31.59
CA GLN A 190 26.72 33.53 31.43
C GLN A 190 27.92 34.05 32.25
N VAL A 191 28.63 35.07 31.74
CA VAL A 191 29.36 36.07 32.57
C VAL A 191 29.33 37.47 31.92
N GLY A 192 28.78 38.44 32.64
CA GLY A 192 29.11 39.87 32.79
C GLY A 192 29.54 40.76 31.59
N MET A 193 28.75 41.80 31.31
CA MET A 193 29.13 43.01 30.55
C MET A 193 30.05 43.96 31.33
N PRO A 194 30.95 44.69 30.64
CA PRO A 194 31.29 46.09 30.91
C PRO A 194 30.70 47.04 29.82
N PRO A 195 30.65 48.37 30.06
CA PRO A 195 29.76 49.34 29.38
C PRO A 195 30.25 49.77 27.98
N PRO A 196 29.39 50.45 27.18
CA PRO A 196 29.63 50.67 25.76
C PRO A 196 30.54 51.87 25.50
N SER A 197 31.48 51.70 24.57
CA SER A 197 32.15 52.81 23.88
C SER A 197 31.37 53.13 22.58
N PRO A 198 31.14 54.40 22.25
CA PRO A 198 30.20 54.78 21.21
C PRO A 198 30.83 54.82 19.81
N LEU A 199 29.98 54.61 18.80
CA LEU A 199 30.10 55.05 17.41
C LEU A 199 31.01 54.23 16.48
N HIS A 200 30.40 53.26 15.82
CA HIS A 200 30.15 53.32 14.36
C HIS A 200 29.10 52.24 14.02
N GLU A 201 27.81 52.59 14.15
CA GLU A 201 26.75 51.85 13.46
C GLU A 201 26.81 52.26 11.98
N GLU A 202 27.38 51.41 11.13
CA GLU A 202 26.93 51.40 9.74
C GLU A 202 25.57 50.68 9.69
N PRO A 203 24.54 51.28 9.10
CA PRO A 203 23.25 50.61 8.95
C PRO A 203 23.43 49.49 7.92
N SER A 204 23.61 48.25 8.39
CA SER A 204 23.41 47.09 7.53
C SER A 204 21.95 47.10 7.09
N VAL A 205 21.69 47.58 5.88
CA VAL A 205 20.38 47.54 5.26
C VAL A 205 20.00 46.07 5.11
N CYS A 206 19.20 45.54 6.05
CA CYS A 206 18.61 44.23 5.90
C CYS A 206 17.58 44.31 4.77
N CYS A 207 18.01 44.03 3.54
CA CYS A 207 17.13 43.93 2.39
C CYS A 207 16.20 42.73 2.58
N ASN A 208 15.00 42.91 3.14
CA ASN A 208 14.03 41.82 3.34
C ASN A 208 13.28 41.40 2.06
N TRP A 209 13.86 41.71 0.89
CA TRP A 209 13.22 41.58 -0.41
C TRP A 209 14.27 41.19 -1.46
N ILE A 210 13.82 40.55 -2.54
CA ILE A 210 14.66 40.09 -3.65
C ILE A 210 14.24 40.76 -4.95
N ASP A 211 15.19 41.17 -5.78
CA ASP A 211 14.95 41.66 -7.14
C ASP A 211 14.37 40.55 -8.03
N THR A 212 13.37 40.92 -8.84
CA THR A 212 12.79 40.05 -9.88
C THR A 212 13.83 39.36 -10.78
N ASN A 213 14.92 40.05 -11.14
CA ASN A 213 16.01 39.49 -11.95
C ASN A 213 16.80 38.38 -11.23
N LEU A 214 17.01 38.52 -9.91
CA LEU A 214 17.71 37.52 -9.11
C LEU A 214 16.82 36.29 -8.91
N ALA A 215 15.53 36.51 -8.65
CA ALA A 215 14.54 35.45 -8.62
C ALA A 215 14.53 34.68 -9.96
N LEU A 216 14.39 35.36 -11.11
CA LEU A 216 14.44 34.73 -12.44
C LEU A 216 15.68 33.86 -12.66
N SER A 217 16.84 34.29 -12.15
CA SER A 217 18.09 33.50 -12.25
C SER A 217 18.00 32.21 -11.44
N LEU A 218 17.45 32.24 -10.21
CA LEU A 218 17.16 31.03 -9.43
C LEU A 218 16.23 30.09 -10.21
N PHE A 219 15.17 30.62 -10.80
CA PHE A 219 14.20 29.79 -11.53
C PHE A 219 14.77 29.20 -12.82
N GLN A 220 15.68 29.89 -13.50
CA GLN A 220 16.44 29.32 -14.61
C GLN A 220 17.30 28.15 -14.17
N GLU A 221 17.97 28.26 -13.02
CA GLU A 221 18.73 27.15 -12.44
C GLU A 221 17.81 25.98 -12.03
N LEU A 222 16.67 26.26 -11.38
CA LEU A 222 15.70 25.21 -11.04
C LEU A 222 15.15 24.47 -12.28
N ASN A 223 14.96 25.19 -13.39
CA ASN A 223 14.59 24.64 -14.69
C ASN A 223 15.75 23.85 -15.32
N HIS A 224 17.00 24.31 -15.17
CA HIS A 224 18.20 23.60 -15.61
C HIS A 224 18.36 22.24 -14.91
N TYR A 225 18.18 22.20 -13.57
CA TYR A 225 18.20 20.96 -12.79
C TYR A 225 16.93 20.10 -12.95
N ASN A 226 15.96 20.54 -13.75
CA ASN A 226 14.70 19.83 -14.04
C ASN A 226 13.93 19.46 -12.75
N VAL A 227 14.09 20.25 -11.69
CA VAL A 227 13.44 20.05 -10.38
C VAL A 227 11.93 20.28 -10.50
N ALA A 228 11.56 21.21 -11.36
CA ALA A 228 10.22 21.39 -11.88
C ALA A 228 10.25 20.86 -13.33
N SER A 229 9.43 19.86 -13.69
CA SER A 229 9.42 19.29 -15.06
C SER A 229 8.88 20.25 -16.13
N THR A 230 8.93 21.55 -15.86
CA THR A 230 8.38 22.64 -16.62
C THR A 230 9.48 23.28 -17.42
N ARG A 231 9.42 23.16 -18.76
CA ARG A 231 10.01 24.15 -19.66
C ARG A 231 9.23 25.47 -19.56
N LEU A 232 9.17 26.06 -18.37
CA LEU A 232 8.65 27.42 -18.19
C LEU A 232 9.60 28.34 -18.94
N SER A 233 9.11 28.91 -20.04
CA SER A 233 9.85 29.94 -20.78
C SER A 233 10.05 31.15 -19.89
N HIS A 234 11.14 31.88 -20.08
CA HIS A 234 11.45 33.13 -19.38
C HIS A 234 10.25 34.08 -19.29
N LYS A 235 9.45 34.14 -20.36
CA LYS A 235 8.25 34.97 -20.47
C LYS A 235 7.14 34.56 -19.50
N HIS A 236 6.87 33.26 -19.37
CA HIS A 236 5.83 32.77 -18.47
C HIS A 236 6.21 32.96 -17.00
N MET A 237 7.51 32.88 -16.68
CA MET A 237 7.99 33.15 -15.32
C MET A 237 7.85 34.64 -14.98
N LEU A 238 8.23 35.53 -15.90
CA LEU A 238 7.99 36.97 -15.77
C LEU A 238 6.51 37.30 -15.56
N ASP A 239 5.61 36.72 -16.36
CA ASP A 239 4.17 36.94 -16.20
C ASP A 239 3.66 36.48 -14.82
N LEU A 240 4.22 35.39 -14.28
CA LEU A 240 3.90 34.90 -12.92
C LEU A 240 4.39 35.87 -11.84
N PHE A 241 5.59 36.44 -11.99
CA PHE A 241 6.09 37.48 -11.08
C PHE A 241 5.25 38.73 -11.13
N TYR A 242 4.92 39.23 -12.33
CA TYR A 242 4.08 40.42 -12.47
C TYR A 242 2.64 40.24 -11.95
N GLN A 243 2.13 39.00 -11.92
CA GLN A 243 0.82 38.72 -11.31
C GLN A 243 0.86 38.72 -9.78
N LEU A 244 2.02 38.43 -9.19
CA LEU A 244 2.21 38.37 -7.73
C LEU A 244 2.75 39.71 -7.18
N ASP A 245 3.47 40.48 -7.99
CA ASP A 245 3.93 41.86 -7.75
C ASP A 245 2.76 42.86 -7.93
N THR A 246 1.92 42.95 -6.89
CA THR A 246 0.68 43.76 -6.91
C THR A 246 0.91 45.26 -6.75
N ASP A 247 2.04 45.66 -6.20
CA ASP A 247 2.48 47.04 -6.00
C ASP A 247 3.39 47.56 -7.13
N GLY A 248 3.91 46.67 -7.99
CA GLY A 248 4.64 47.01 -9.20
C GLY A 248 6.03 47.60 -8.91
N ASP A 249 6.58 47.30 -7.73
CA ASP A 249 7.85 47.84 -7.27
C ASP A 249 9.05 46.99 -7.73
N GLY A 250 8.77 45.82 -8.35
CA GLY A 250 9.77 44.90 -8.87
C GLY A 250 10.50 44.10 -7.79
N ARG A 251 10.00 44.11 -6.55
CA ARG A 251 10.58 43.44 -5.38
C ARG A 251 9.71 42.27 -4.95
N ILE A 252 10.36 41.21 -4.47
CA ILE A 252 9.69 39.99 -4.03
C ILE A 252 9.97 39.83 -2.54
N GLU A 253 8.92 39.95 -1.71
CA GLU A 253 9.00 39.65 -0.29
C GLU A 253 8.94 38.15 -0.02
N LEU A 254 9.26 37.74 1.21
CA LEU A 254 9.23 36.33 1.62
C LEU A 254 7.88 35.65 1.37
N ARG A 255 6.77 36.39 1.55
CA ARG A 255 5.41 35.87 1.34
C ARG A 255 5.15 35.58 -0.14
N ASP A 256 5.51 36.52 -1.01
CA ASP A 256 5.32 36.39 -2.46
C ASP A 256 6.25 35.30 -3.01
N PHE A 257 7.45 35.16 -2.46
CA PHE A 257 8.35 34.05 -2.79
C PHE A 257 7.72 32.66 -2.51
N PHE A 258 7.01 32.51 -1.38
CA PHE A 258 6.27 31.27 -1.08
C PHE A 258 5.14 31.05 -2.09
N ALA A 259 4.37 32.09 -2.42
CA ALA A 259 3.29 32.02 -3.38
C ALA A 259 3.79 31.64 -4.78
N VAL A 260 4.89 32.24 -5.25
CA VAL A 260 5.55 31.87 -6.52
C VAL A 260 5.92 30.39 -6.53
N CYS A 261 6.52 29.89 -5.43
CA CYS A 261 6.92 28.49 -5.31
C CYS A 261 5.71 27.54 -5.30
N ASP A 262 4.57 27.96 -4.76
CA ASP A 262 3.32 27.19 -4.77
C ASP A 262 2.67 27.20 -6.16
N CYS A 263 2.57 28.37 -6.81
CA CYS A 263 2.07 28.48 -8.18
C CYS A 263 2.94 27.69 -9.17
N MET A 264 4.26 27.71 -9.02
CA MET A 264 5.16 26.90 -9.86
C MET A 264 4.89 25.41 -9.68
N ARG A 265 4.69 24.94 -8.45
CA ARG A 265 4.34 23.54 -8.17
C ARG A 265 3.01 23.16 -8.83
N GLU A 266 2.02 24.04 -8.81
CA GLU A 266 0.72 23.80 -9.44
C GLU A 266 0.84 23.80 -10.97
N TYR A 267 1.62 24.73 -11.53
CA TYR A 267 1.90 24.80 -12.97
C TYR A 267 2.68 23.58 -13.49
N VAL A 268 3.56 23.00 -12.68
CA VAL A 268 4.24 21.71 -12.99
C VAL A 268 3.25 20.57 -13.21
N GLN A 269 2.05 20.65 -12.64
CA GLN A 269 1.01 19.62 -12.82
C GLN A 269 0.15 19.84 -14.08
N THR A 270 0.31 20.96 -14.80
CA THR A 270 -0.50 21.24 -15.99
C THR A 270 0.08 20.54 -17.22
N TYR A 271 -0.52 19.39 -17.56
CA TYR A 271 -0.15 18.48 -18.64
C TYR A 271 0.00 19.20 -20.00
N HIS A 272 1.21 19.23 -20.57
CA HIS A 272 1.43 19.63 -21.96
C HIS A 272 1.46 18.39 -22.87
N LYS A 273 0.58 18.37 -23.88
CA LYS A 273 0.49 17.29 -24.86
C LYS A 273 1.82 17.17 -25.63
N SER A 274 2.52 16.06 -25.45
CA SER A 274 3.76 15.81 -26.20
C SER A 274 3.41 15.53 -27.67
N PRO A 275 4.22 15.96 -28.65
CA PRO A 275 4.00 15.56 -30.04
C PRO A 275 4.03 14.03 -30.16
N SER A 276 3.18 13.47 -31.02
CA SER A 276 3.10 12.03 -31.23
C SER A 276 4.45 11.47 -31.72
N GLU A 277 4.74 10.20 -31.45
CA GLU A 277 6.03 9.61 -31.86
C GLU A 277 6.21 9.63 -33.39
N ILE A 278 5.11 9.52 -34.13
CA ILE A 278 5.11 9.62 -35.60
C ILE A 278 5.42 11.05 -36.05
N GLU A 279 4.89 12.07 -35.38
CA GLU A 279 5.26 13.48 -35.65
C GLU A 279 6.73 13.75 -35.30
N ARG A 280 7.25 13.13 -34.24
CA ARG A 280 8.61 13.34 -33.77
C ARG A 280 9.66 12.64 -34.62
N TRP A 281 9.40 11.41 -35.05
CA TRP A 281 10.38 10.62 -35.80
C TRP A 281 10.17 10.77 -37.32
N TRP A 282 8.92 10.88 -37.80
CA TRP A 282 8.56 10.83 -39.23
C TRP A 282 7.66 12.02 -39.62
N PRO A 283 8.15 13.27 -39.53
CA PRO A 283 7.34 14.48 -39.71
C PRO A 283 6.70 14.61 -41.11
N ARG A 284 7.35 14.03 -42.15
CA ARG A 284 6.81 14.02 -43.52
C ARG A 284 5.55 13.15 -43.65
N VAL A 285 5.50 12.04 -42.92
CA VAL A 285 4.33 11.15 -42.91
C VAL A 285 3.20 11.77 -42.08
N ALA A 286 3.54 12.38 -40.95
CA ALA A 286 2.56 13.10 -40.13
C ALA A 286 1.89 14.27 -40.87
N ALA A 287 2.62 14.97 -41.76
CA ALA A 287 2.09 16.06 -42.58
C ALA A 287 1.20 15.59 -43.75
N THR A 288 1.12 14.28 -44.01
CA THR A 288 0.35 13.76 -45.14
C THR A 288 -1.16 13.84 -44.87
N ARG A 289 -1.95 14.25 -45.88
CA ARG A 289 -3.42 14.39 -45.78
C ARG A 289 -4.12 13.12 -45.27
N ARG A 290 -3.63 11.94 -45.66
CA ARG A 290 -4.17 10.64 -45.21
C ARG A 290 -3.98 10.41 -43.71
N PHE A 291 -2.83 10.78 -43.16
CA PHE A 291 -2.57 10.65 -41.72
C PHE A 291 -3.39 11.68 -40.93
N GLN A 292 -3.50 12.92 -41.42
CA GLN A 292 -4.36 13.93 -40.80
C GLN A 292 -5.84 13.52 -40.78
N GLN A 293 -6.35 12.90 -41.87
CA GLN A 293 -7.68 12.32 -41.89
C GLN A 293 -7.84 11.17 -40.89
N LEU A 294 -6.83 10.30 -40.78
CA LEU A 294 -6.82 9.22 -39.78
C LEU A 294 -6.85 9.79 -38.36
N CYS A 295 -6.06 10.82 -38.07
CA CYS A 295 -6.08 11.53 -36.79
C CYS A 295 -7.48 12.08 -36.48
N THR A 296 -8.12 12.72 -37.46
CA THR A 296 -9.49 13.23 -37.31
C THR A 296 -10.49 12.11 -37.05
N ILE A 297 -10.36 10.96 -37.72
CA ILE A 297 -11.27 9.81 -37.54
C ILE A 297 -11.10 9.19 -36.15
N VAL A 298 -9.86 8.88 -35.75
CA VAL A 298 -9.55 8.19 -34.48
C VAL A 298 -9.88 9.07 -33.26
N THR A 299 -9.73 10.39 -33.39
CA THR A 299 -10.08 11.34 -32.32
C THR A 299 -11.57 11.68 -32.27
N HIS A 300 -12.35 11.28 -33.28
CA HIS A 300 -13.77 11.60 -33.33
C HIS A 300 -14.59 10.74 -32.35
N LYS A 301 -15.58 11.34 -31.68
CA LYS A 301 -16.50 10.61 -30.76
C LYS A 301 -17.21 9.40 -31.39
N ARG A 302 -17.41 9.42 -32.71
CA ARG A 302 -18.00 8.29 -33.46
C ARG A 302 -17.11 7.05 -33.46
N PHE A 303 -15.79 7.23 -33.46
CA PHE A 303 -14.86 6.10 -33.35
C PHE A 303 -15.00 5.42 -32.00
N GLU A 304 -15.05 6.19 -30.91
CA GLU A 304 -15.32 5.64 -29.57
C GLU A 304 -16.66 4.90 -29.50
N LEU A 305 -17.73 5.51 -30.04
CA LEU A 305 -19.05 4.87 -30.09
C LEU A 305 -19.05 3.55 -30.88
N ALA A 306 -18.29 3.48 -31.99
CA ALA A 306 -18.16 2.28 -32.78
C ALA A 306 -17.46 1.15 -31.99
N ILE A 307 -16.39 1.47 -31.26
CA ILE A 307 -15.70 0.50 -30.40
C ILE A 307 -16.58 0.05 -29.24
N ASP A 308 -17.32 0.97 -28.61
CA ASP A 308 -18.26 0.63 -27.54
C ASP A 308 -19.40 -0.27 -28.07
N SER A 309 -19.88 -0.05 -29.31
CA SER A 309 -20.86 -0.93 -29.94
C SER A 309 -20.30 -2.32 -30.27
N LEU A 310 -19.04 -2.40 -30.73
CA LEU A 310 -18.34 -3.65 -31.00
C LEU A 310 -18.21 -4.49 -29.73
N LEU A 311 -17.97 -3.81 -28.61
CA LEU A 311 -17.85 -4.43 -27.30
C LEU A 311 -19.18 -5.02 -26.80
N ILE A 312 -20.30 -4.32 -27.01
CA ILE A 312 -21.64 -4.84 -26.69
C ILE A 312 -21.97 -6.05 -27.56
N LEU A 313 -21.65 -5.98 -28.86
CA LEU A 313 -21.85 -7.10 -29.78
C LEU A 313 -21.01 -8.32 -29.38
N ASN A 314 -19.74 -8.12 -29.00
CA ASN A 314 -18.88 -9.18 -28.51
C ASN A 314 -19.44 -9.86 -27.25
N ALA A 315 -19.96 -9.07 -26.31
CA ALA A 315 -20.60 -9.59 -25.11
C ALA A 315 -21.83 -10.44 -25.45
N LEU A 316 -22.69 -9.96 -26.36
CA LEU A 316 -23.84 -10.73 -26.84
C LEU A 316 -23.42 -12.04 -27.52
N CYS A 317 -22.40 -12.02 -28.37
CA CYS A 317 -21.87 -13.22 -29.00
C CYS A 317 -21.43 -14.27 -27.97
N ILE A 318 -20.80 -13.87 -26.87
CA ILE A 318 -20.33 -14.82 -25.85
C ILE A 318 -21.48 -15.36 -24.99
N VAL A 319 -22.50 -14.54 -24.71
CA VAL A 319 -23.74 -15.05 -24.08
C VAL A 319 -24.40 -16.08 -24.98
N LEU A 320 -24.49 -15.81 -26.29
CA LEU A 320 -25.05 -16.75 -27.27
C LEU A 320 -24.21 -18.04 -27.39
N GLU A 321 -22.90 -17.93 -27.45
CA GLU A 321 -21.97 -19.07 -27.44
C GLU A 321 -22.19 -19.94 -26.18
N THR A 322 -22.26 -19.31 -25.01
CA THR A 322 -22.49 -20.02 -23.73
C THR A 322 -23.86 -20.72 -23.73
N SER A 323 -24.89 -20.13 -24.32
CA SER A 323 -26.23 -20.74 -24.42
C SER A 323 -26.33 -21.87 -25.45
N THR A 324 -25.46 -21.89 -26.47
CA THR A 324 -25.52 -22.83 -27.61
C THR A 324 -24.52 -23.98 -27.51
N THR A 325 -23.60 -23.95 -26.53
CA THR A 325 -22.55 -24.97 -26.28
C THR A 325 -23.10 -26.26 -25.68
N THR A 326 -24.31 -26.69 -26.06
CA THR A 326 -24.85 -27.98 -25.62
C THR A 326 -24.59 -29.11 -26.63
N ASP A 327 -24.59 -28.91 -27.97
CA ASP A 327 -24.58 -30.09 -28.87
C ASP A 327 -23.87 -30.01 -30.26
N ASN A 328 -23.27 -28.89 -30.72
CA ASN A 328 -22.79 -28.79 -32.13
C ASN A 328 -21.32 -28.37 -32.31
N THR A 329 -20.47 -29.28 -32.82
CA THR A 329 -19.04 -29.04 -33.12
C THR A 329 -18.78 -28.01 -34.23
N ALA A 330 -19.69 -27.89 -35.21
CA ALA A 330 -19.61 -26.88 -36.27
C ALA A 330 -19.85 -25.45 -35.72
N SER A 331 -20.74 -25.32 -34.74
CA SER A 331 -21.02 -24.05 -34.06
C SER A 331 -19.78 -23.57 -33.28
N SER A 332 -19.08 -24.50 -32.60
CA SER A 332 -17.85 -24.19 -31.85
C SER A 332 -16.74 -23.57 -32.71
N ARG A 333 -16.52 -24.03 -33.95
CA ARG A 333 -15.50 -23.42 -34.85
C ARG A 333 -15.89 -22.00 -35.28
N ALA A 334 -17.16 -21.77 -35.60
CA ALA A 334 -17.64 -20.45 -36.01
C ALA A 334 -17.47 -19.42 -34.89
N TRP A 335 -17.77 -19.81 -33.64
CA TRP A 335 -17.54 -18.97 -32.46
C TRP A 335 -16.04 -18.67 -32.26
N GLY A 336 -15.17 -19.65 -32.44
CA GLY A 336 -13.71 -19.45 -32.37
C GLY A 336 -13.21 -18.41 -33.38
N ILE A 337 -13.69 -18.46 -34.63
CA ILE A 337 -13.35 -17.47 -35.66
C ILE A 337 -13.87 -16.08 -35.26
N ALA A 338 -15.12 -15.97 -34.82
CA ALA A 338 -15.70 -14.70 -34.39
C ALA A 338 -14.89 -14.07 -33.25
N GLN A 339 -14.46 -14.87 -32.27
CA GLN A 339 -13.61 -14.41 -31.17
C GLN A 339 -12.28 -13.82 -31.66
N VAL A 340 -11.59 -14.51 -32.58
CA VAL A 340 -10.33 -14.03 -33.16
C VAL A 340 -10.55 -12.72 -33.92
N VAL A 341 -11.65 -12.59 -34.67
CA VAL A 341 -12.01 -11.34 -35.36
C VAL A 341 -12.17 -10.20 -34.36
N PHE A 342 -12.94 -10.38 -33.28
CA PHE A 342 -13.08 -9.34 -32.25
C PHE A 342 -11.74 -8.98 -31.59
N SER A 343 -10.94 -9.98 -31.19
CA SER A 343 -9.59 -9.75 -30.64
C SER A 343 -8.70 -8.95 -31.59
N SER A 344 -8.74 -9.26 -32.89
CA SER A 344 -7.96 -8.55 -33.90
C SER A 344 -8.38 -7.08 -34.06
N LEU A 345 -9.69 -6.80 -34.01
CA LEU A 345 -10.22 -5.43 -34.10
C LEU A 345 -9.77 -4.57 -32.91
N TYR A 346 -9.69 -5.14 -31.71
CA TYR A 346 -9.17 -4.44 -30.54
C TYR A 346 -7.66 -4.17 -30.61
N VAL A 347 -6.88 -5.11 -31.17
CA VAL A 347 -5.45 -4.86 -31.41
C VAL A 347 -5.26 -3.73 -32.42
N VAL A 348 -6.06 -3.72 -33.49
CA VAL A 348 -6.02 -2.64 -34.50
C VAL A 348 -6.42 -1.30 -33.87
N GLU A 349 -7.49 -1.27 -33.07
CA GLU A 349 -7.91 -0.08 -32.32
C GLU A 349 -6.79 0.48 -31.43
N MET A 350 -6.12 -0.39 -30.67
CA MET A 350 -4.99 -0.03 -29.82
C MET A 350 -3.84 0.55 -30.63
N MET A 351 -3.46 -0.09 -31.74
CA MET A 351 -2.39 0.39 -32.63
C MET A 351 -2.72 1.75 -33.25
N LEU A 352 -3.97 1.95 -33.69
CA LEU A 352 -4.43 3.22 -34.26
C LEU A 352 -4.38 4.36 -33.23
N LYS A 353 -4.82 4.12 -31.99
CA LYS A 353 -4.76 5.13 -30.93
C LYS A 353 -3.32 5.45 -30.53
N ILE A 354 -2.43 4.46 -30.44
CA ILE A 354 -1.00 4.69 -30.14
C ILE A 354 -0.34 5.50 -31.26
N ALA A 355 -0.67 5.20 -32.53
CA ALA A 355 -0.15 5.94 -33.68
C ALA A 355 -0.57 7.42 -33.69
N VAL A 356 -1.84 7.71 -33.38
CA VAL A 356 -2.42 9.06 -33.42
C VAL A 356 -2.07 9.90 -32.18
N CYS A 357 -2.22 9.33 -30.98
CA CYS A 357 -1.97 10.06 -29.73
C CYS A 357 -0.50 10.01 -29.29
N GLY A 358 0.28 9.04 -29.77
CA GLY A 358 1.59 8.74 -29.21
C GLY A 358 1.50 7.88 -27.95
N TRP A 359 2.54 7.09 -27.69
CA TRP A 359 2.58 6.15 -26.57
C TRP A 359 2.37 6.84 -25.21
N ARG A 360 2.97 8.02 -25.01
CA ARG A 360 2.91 8.78 -23.75
C ARG A 360 1.49 9.23 -23.41
N ASP A 361 0.82 9.90 -24.35
CA ASP A 361 -0.56 10.36 -24.14
C ASP A 361 -1.54 9.20 -24.02
N TYR A 362 -1.32 8.14 -24.81
CA TYR A 362 -2.12 6.91 -24.72
C TYR A 362 -2.01 6.28 -23.33
N MET A 363 -0.80 6.15 -22.79
CA MET A 363 -0.56 5.65 -21.44
C MET A 363 -0.93 6.65 -20.34
N HIS A 364 -1.12 7.94 -20.61
CA HIS A 364 -1.59 8.87 -19.59
C HIS A 364 -3.10 8.68 -19.31
N SER A 365 -3.88 8.33 -20.33
CA SER A 365 -5.32 8.08 -20.17
C SER A 365 -5.60 6.75 -19.48
N PHE A 366 -6.35 6.79 -18.38
CA PHE A 366 -6.76 5.58 -17.64
C PHE A 366 -7.58 4.63 -18.52
N ARG A 367 -8.56 5.13 -19.31
CA ARG A 367 -9.36 4.28 -20.21
C ARG A 367 -8.45 3.47 -21.14
N ASN A 368 -7.54 4.15 -21.82
CA ASN A 368 -6.64 3.54 -22.78
C ASN A 368 -5.64 2.56 -22.13
N ARG A 369 -5.12 2.87 -20.94
CA ARG A 369 -4.25 1.93 -20.19
C ARG A 369 -4.94 0.60 -19.89
N PHE A 370 -6.20 0.64 -19.46
CA PHE A 370 -6.96 -0.57 -19.15
C PHE A 370 -7.31 -1.34 -20.42
N ASP A 371 -7.75 -0.65 -21.47
CA ASP A 371 -8.04 -1.27 -22.76
C ASP A 371 -6.79 -1.97 -23.34
N ALA A 372 -5.62 -1.35 -23.24
CA ALA A 372 -4.35 -1.97 -23.61
C ALA A 372 -3.99 -3.17 -22.74
N ALA A 373 -4.11 -3.06 -21.41
CA ALA A 373 -3.79 -4.14 -20.50
C ALA A 373 -4.64 -5.39 -20.79
N ILE A 374 -5.94 -5.21 -21.04
CA ILE A 374 -6.81 -6.33 -21.38
C ILE A 374 -6.54 -6.81 -22.81
N THR A 375 -6.27 -5.93 -23.77
CA THR A 375 -5.93 -6.31 -25.16
C THR A 375 -4.67 -7.17 -25.23
N ILE A 376 -3.60 -6.73 -24.57
CA ILE A 376 -2.34 -7.47 -24.48
C ILE A 376 -2.54 -8.75 -23.69
N GLY A 377 -3.19 -8.70 -22.51
CA GLY A 377 -3.43 -9.89 -21.69
C GLY A 377 -4.27 -10.95 -22.40
N SER A 378 -5.30 -10.54 -23.14
CA SER A 378 -6.14 -11.44 -23.95
C SER A 378 -5.33 -12.06 -25.09
N LEU A 379 -4.53 -11.25 -25.79
CA LEU A 379 -3.66 -11.72 -26.87
C LEU A 379 -2.62 -12.73 -26.37
N VAL A 380 -2.02 -12.49 -25.19
CA VAL A 380 -1.08 -13.45 -24.58
C VAL A 380 -1.79 -14.77 -24.25
N VAL A 381 -2.98 -14.73 -23.65
CA VAL A 381 -3.76 -15.95 -23.37
C VAL A 381 -4.12 -16.71 -24.64
N ASP A 382 -4.55 -15.98 -25.70
CA ASP A 382 -4.91 -16.57 -26.99
C ASP A 382 -3.68 -17.22 -27.66
N ILE A 383 -2.52 -16.55 -27.67
CA ILE A 383 -1.25 -17.11 -28.19
C ILE A 383 -0.82 -18.32 -27.37
N CYS A 384 -0.81 -18.23 -26.03
CA CYS A 384 -0.43 -19.34 -25.15
C CYS A 384 -1.34 -20.56 -25.28
N ALA A 385 -2.58 -20.40 -25.73
CA ALA A 385 -3.51 -21.49 -25.99
C ALA A 385 -3.24 -22.20 -27.34
N GLU A 386 -2.72 -21.48 -28.33
CA GLU A 386 -2.43 -22.00 -29.68
C GLU A 386 -0.99 -22.52 -29.84
N VAL A 387 -0.05 -22.11 -28.99
CA VAL A 387 1.30 -22.69 -28.96
C VAL A 387 1.18 -24.18 -28.61
N PRO A 388 1.66 -25.11 -29.47
CA PRO A 388 1.64 -26.55 -29.21
C PRO A 388 2.58 -26.85 -28.05
N ASN A 389 2.05 -26.75 -26.84
CA ASN A 389 2.85 -26.84 -25.65
C ASN A 389 3.16 -28.31 -25.36
N THR A 390 4.45 -28.65 -25.43
CA THR A 390 5.06 -29.82 -24.78
C THR A 390 4.82 -29.85 -23.25
N LEU A 391 4.27 -28.76 -22.69
CA LEU A 391 3.70 -28.63 -21.33
C LEU A 391 2.30 -29.26 -21.16
N ALA A 392 1.70 -29.82 -22.22
CA ALA A 392 0.39 -30.50 -22.20
C ALA A 392 0.36 -31.83 -21.43
N THR A 393 1.38 -32.14 -20.63
CA THR A 393 1.33 -33.25 -19.65
C THR A 393 0.36 -32.95 -18.50
N ASN A 394 0.04 -31.67 -18.24
CA ASN A 394 -0.89 -31.26 -17.18
C ASN A 394 -2.22 -30.74 -17.77
N HIS A 395 -3.29 -31.53 -17.60
CA HIS A 395 -4.67 -31.20 -17.97
C HIS A 395 -5.23 -29.91 -17.32
N THR A 396 -4.52 -29.33 -16.35
CA THR A 396 -4.90 -28.11 -15.62
C THR A 396 -4.64 -26.84 -16.42
N VAL A 397 -3.52 -26.75 -17.15
CA VAL A 397 -3.09 -25.52 -17.84
C VAL A 397 -4.06 -25.12 -18.96
N PRO A 398 -4.52 -26.04 -19.83
CA PRO A 398 -5.52 -25.70 -20.85
C PRO A 398 -6.84 -25.22 -20.21
N LYS A 399 -7.29 -25.86 -19.12
CA LYS A 399 -8.52 -25.44 -18.41
C LYS A 399 -8.40 -24.03 -17.87
N VAL A 400 -7.28 -23.69 -17.23
CA VAL A 400 -7.03 -22.33 -16.70
C VAL A 400 -6.97 -21.29 -17.81
N LEU A 401 -6.29 -21.58 -18.93
CA LEU A 401 -6.25 -20.69 -20.09
C LEU A 401 -7.64 -20.48 -20.69
N MET A 402 -8.47 -21.53 -20.78
CA MET A 402 -9.87 -21.43 -21.21
C MET A 402 -10.70 -20.56 -20.25
N THR A 403 -10.50 -20.67 -18.93
CA THR A 403 -11.18 -19.79 -17.96
C THR A 403 -10.69 -18.34 -18.04
N CYS A 404 -9.39 -18.11 -18.26
CA CYS A 404 -8.83 -16.76 -18.44
C CYS A 404 -9.41 -16.04 -19.67
N ARG A 405 -9.95 -16.77 -20.66
CA ARG A 405 -10.66 -16.16 -21.79
C ARG A 405 -11.84 -15.30 -21.32
N CYS A 406 -12.50 -15.66 -20.21
CA CYS A 406 -13.58 -14.87 -19.62
C CYS A 406 -13.11 -13.50 -19.12
N LEU A 407 -11.80 -13.26 -18.91
CA LEU A 407 -11.27 -11.92 -18.58
C LEU A 407 -11.58 -10.89 -19.67
N ARG A 408 -11.83 -11.31 -20.92
CA ARG A 408 -12.29 -10.40 -21.98
C ARG A 408 -13.65 -9.77 -21.67
N MET A 409 -14.49 -10.41 -20.84
CA MET A 409 -15.74 -9.82 -20.32
C MET A 409 -15.50 -8.61 -19.42
N LEU A 410 -14.33 -8.54 -18.77
CA LEU A 410 -13.99 -7.39 -17.94
C LEU A 410 -13.99 -6.11 -18.77
N ARG A 411 -13.68 -6.16 -20.08
CA ARG A 411 -13.75 -4.98 -20.96
C ARG A 411 -15.13 -4.32 -20.91
N LEU A 412 -16.22 -5.09 -20.90
CA LEU A 412 -17.59 -4.55 -20.78
C LEU A 412 -17.81 -3.87 -19.44
N PHE A 413 -17.38 -4.49 -18.35
CA PHE A 413 -17.49 -3.87 -17.03
C PHE A 413 -16.65 -2.58 -16.94
N LEU A 414 -15.48 -2.55 -17.59
CA LEU A 414 -14.57 -1.41 -17.55
C LEU A 414 -14.92 -0.28 -18.53
N SER A 415 -15.69 -0.56 -19.59
CA SER A 415 -16.15 0.48 -20.53
C SER A 415 -17.17 1.42 -19.88
N ILE A 416 -17.92 0.93 -18.91
CA ILE A 416 -18.90 1.72 -18.14
C ILE A 416 -18.16 2.75 -17.28
N GLU A 417 -18.48 4.02 -17.51
CA GLU A 417 -17.87 5.16 -16.83
C GLU A 417 -17.90 5.05 -15.29
N ARG A 418 -19.02 4.60 -14.72
CA ARG A 418 -19.18 4.44 -13.26
C ARG A 418 -18.16 3.47 -12.65
N TYR A 419 -17.97 2.29 -13.26
CA TYR A 419 -16.99 1.31 -12.79
C TYR A 419 -15.56 1.81 -12.97
N ARG A 420 -15.29 2.52 -14.07
CA ARG A 420 -13.99 3.15 -14.30
C ARG A 420 -13.63 4.15 -13.21
N VAL A 421 -14.58 4.98 -12.77
CA VAL A 421 -14.35 5.93 -11.67
C VAL A 421 -14.06 5.18 -10.36
N ILE A 422 -14.78 4.10 -10.06
CA ILE A 422 -14.54 3.27 -8.88
C ILE A 422 -13.14 2.63 -8.92
N LEU A 423 -12.72 2.08 -10.07
CA LEU A 423 -11.40 1.47 -10.20
C LEU A 423 -10.26 2.49 -10.21
N HIS A 424 -10.47 3.64 -10.83
CA HIS A 424 -9.49 4.73 -10.80
C HIS A 424 -9.29 5.25 -9.38
N THR A 425 -10.38 5.44 -8.63
CA THR A 425 -10.31 5.82 -7.22
C THR A 425 -9.62 4.73 -6.40
N ALA A 426 -10.00 3.45 -6.55
CA ALA A 426 -9.35 2.33 -5.88
C ALA A 426 -7.84 2.25 -6.17
N TRP A 427 -7.44 2.35 -7.44
CA TRP A 427 -6.03 2.34 -7.83
C TRP A 427 -5.27 3.52 -7.26
N ALA A 428 -5.88 4.72 -7.25
CA ALA A 428 -5.28 5.89 -6.64
C ALA A 428 -5.12 5.76 -5.11
N MET A 429 -5.88 4.89 -4.45
CA MET A 429 -5.72 4.58 -3.02
C MET A 429 -4.58 3.59 -2.74
N VAL A 430 -4.14 2.79 -3.72
CA VAL A 430 -3.02 1.84 -3.52
C VAL A 430 -1.72 2.52 -3.08
N PRO A 431 -1.18 3.55 -3.78
CA PRO A 431 0.08 4.18 -3.37
C PRO A 431 -0.02 4.88 -2.01
N ILE A 432 -1.24 5.24 -1.61
CA ILE A 432 -1.55 5.82 -0.32
C ILE A 432 -1.46 4.76 0.79
N GLY A 433 -2.07 3.59 0.57
CA GLY A 433 -2.06 2.47 1.52
C GLY A 433 -0.81 1.60 1.45
N LYS A 434 0.08 1.78 0.46
CA LYS A 434 1.21 0.88 0.19
C LYS A 434 2.11 0.65 1.39
N ASN A 435 2.35 1.68 2.20
CA ASN A 435 3.21 1.58 3.38
C ASN A 435 2.55 0.70 4.46
N LEU A 436 1.23 0.82 4.64
CA LEU A 436 0.48 -0.01 5.59
C LEU A 436 0.30 -1.44 5.07
N LEU A 437 0.08 -1.62 3.77
CA LEU A 437 0.08 -2.93 3.12
C LEU A 437 1.44 -3.62 3.25
N LEU A 438 2.55 -2.86 3.14
CA LEU A 438 3.89 -3.38 3.39
C LEU A 438 4.06 -3.83 4.84
N VAL A 439 3.60 -3.04 5.82
CA VAL A 439 3.61 -3.44 7.24
C VAL A 439 2.81 -4.71 7.47
N MET A 440 1.62 -4.84 6.86
CA MET A 440 0.82 -6.08 6.92
C MET A 440 1.59 -7.27 6.32
N PHE A 441 2.19 -7.08 5.14
CA PHE A 441 2.97 -8.12 4.48
C PHE A 441 4.17 -8.54 5.35
N CYS A 442 4.89 -7.60 5.97
CA CYS A 442 5.97 -7.89 6.91
C CYS A 442 5.46 -8.66 8.13
N ASN A 443 4.34 -8.25 8.73
CA ASN A 443 3.73 -8.97 9.86
C ASN A 443 3.38 -10.42 9.47
N MET A 444 2.75 -10.62 8.32
CA MET A 444 2.45 -11.96 7.80
C MET A 444 3.72 -12.78 7.58
N ASN A 445 4.79 -12.21 7.03
CA ASN A 445 6.05 -12.93 6.84
C ASN A 445 6.68 -13.37 8.16
N VAL A 446 6.66 -12.51 9.19
CA VAL A 446 7.16 -12.87 10.53
C VAL A 446 6.36 -14.04 11.08
N PHE A 447 5.03 -13.98 11.04
CA PHE A 447 4.17 -15.07 11.50
C PHE A 447 4.29 -16.33 10.64
N ALA A 448 4.52 -16.22 9.33
CA ALA A 448 4.70 -17.35 8.44
C ALA A 448 6.00 -18.09 8.75
N LEU A 449 7.09 -17.37 9.01
CA LEU A 449 8.37 -17.95 9.40
C LEU A 449 8.29 -18.63 10.78
N VAL A 450 7.68 -17.97 11.76
CA VAL A 450 7.46 -18.56 13.09
C VAL A 450 6.54 -19.79 12.99
N GLY A 451 5.44 -19.69 12.24
CA GLY A 451 4.51 -20.80 12.00
C GLY A 451 5.19 -21.97 11.29
N HIS A 452 6.09 -21.70 10.34
CA HIS A 452 6.87 -22.73 9.68
C HIS A 452 7.77 -23.49 10.65
N GLN A 453 8.45 -22.79 11.57
CA GLN A 453 9.24 -23.44 12.63
C GLN A 453 8.37 -24.23 13.61
N LEU A 454 7.18 -23.73 13.95
CA LEU A 454 6.27 -24.35 14.93
C LEU A 454 5.44 -25.50 14.37
N PHE A 455 5.09 -25.50 13.09
CA PHE A 455 4.13 -26.45 12.50
C PHE A 455 4.63 -27.12 11.22
N GLY A 456 5.82 -26.77 10.72
CA GLY A 456 6.37 -27.32 9.50
C GLY A 456 6.45 -28.85 9.51
N GLY A 457 5.91 -29.47 8.46
CA GLY A 457 5.90 -30.93 8.26
C GLY A 457 4.89 -31.69 9.14
N ARG A 458 4.11 -31.00 9.99
CA ARG A 458 3.17 -31.67 10.93
C ARG A 458 1.79 -31.94 10.35
N ILE A 459 1.40 -31.26 9.28
CA ILE A 459 0.11 -31.44 8.62
C ILE A 459 0.36 -31.92 7.20
N SER A 460 -0.19 -33.07 6.84
CA SER A 460 -0.11 -33.62 5.48
C SER A 460 -1.44 -34.28 5.09
N PRO A 461 -1.76 -34.36 3.78
CA PRO A 461 -2.99 -35.00 3.32
C PRO A 461 -3.14 -36.46 3.80
N ALA A 462 -2.03 -37.19 3.91
CA ALA A 462 -2.01 -38.56 4.40
C ALA A 462 -2.39 -38.66 5.89
N LEU A 463 -2.06 -37.65 6.69
CA LEU A 463 -2.32 -37.63 8.13
C LEU A 463 -3.80 -37.36 8.45
N LEU A 464 -4.57 -36.75 7.54
CA LEU A 464 -5.98 -36.41 7.77
C LEU A 464 -6.87 -37.63 7.98
N ASN A 465 -6.47 -38.80 7.48
CA ASN A 465 -7.19 -40.06 7.64
C ASN A 465 -6.79 -40.84 8.90
N THR A 466 -5.89 -40.29 9.72
CA THR A 466 -5.40 -40.97 10.94
C THR A 466 -6.25 -40.63 12.18
N ALA A 467 -6.12 -41.44 13.23
CA ALA A 467 -6.85 -41.32 14.50
C ALA A 467 -6.96 -39.89 15.08
N PRO A 468 -5.91 -39.02 15.09
CA PRO A 468 -6.04 -37.65 15.61
C PRO A 468 -7.03 -36.77 14.84
N PHE A 469 -7.29 -37.06 13.56
CA PHE A 469 -8.13 -36.25 12.68
C PHE A 469 -9.47 -36.90 12.31
N ALA A 470 -9.69 -38.17 12.64
CA ALA A 470 -10.84 -38.98 12.22
C ALA A 470 -12.22 -38.34 12.52
N ASN A 471 -12.34 -37.57 13.60
CA ASN A 471 -13.58 -36.87 13.99
C ASN A 471 -13.42 -35.34 13.97
N SER A 472 -12.40 -34.82 13.28
CA SER A 472 -12.12 -33.38 13.27
C SER A 472 -12.86 -32.66 12.15
N THR A 473 -13.39 -31.47 12.45
CA THR A 473 -13.99 -30.58 11.43
C THR A 473 -12.96 -30.10 10.41
N TYR A 474 -11.69 -30.01 10.81
CA TYR A 474 -10.57 -29.64 9.95
C TYR A 474 -10.37 -30.64 8.80
N ALA A 475 -10.39 -31.95 9.09
CA ALA A 475 -10.29 -32.98 8.08
C ALA A 475 -11.56 -33.11 7.24
N ALA A 476 -12.74 -33.02 7.87
CA ALA A 476 -14.02 -33.07 7.16
C ALA A 476 -14.18 -31.93 6.14
N ALA A 477 -13.65 -30.74 6.45
CA ALA A 477 -13.69 -29.58 5.56
C ALA A 477 -12.57 -29.57 4.50
N GLY A 478 -11.64 -30.53 4.52
CA GLY A 478 -10.57 -30.61 3.52
C GLY A 478 -9.48 -29.54 3.65
N TYR A 479 -9.25 -28.98 4.84
CA TYR A 479 -8.27 -27.90 5.07
C TYR A 479 -6.80 -28.35 5.03
N ALA A 480 -6.47 -29.42 4.32
CA ALA A 480 -5.11 -29.98 4.19
C ALA A 480 -4.07 -28.94 3.70
N ALA A 481 -4.51 -28.05 2.81
CA ALA A 481 -3.68 -27.01 2.20
C ALA A 481 -3.34 -25.88 3.18
N ASN A 482 -4.15 -25.71 4.23
CA ASN A 482 -4.00 -24.67 5.25
C ASN A 482 -2.97 -25.09 6.30
N ASN A 483 -1.71 -25.18 5.88
CA ASN A 483 -0.59 -25.61 6.70
C ASN A 483 0.57 -24.60 6.63
N PHE A 484 1.61 -24.82 7.44
CA PHE A 484 2.85 -24.03 7.43
C PHE A 484 4.07 -24.88 7.03
N ASN A 485 3.87 -25.84 6.11
CA ASN A 485 4.98 -26.69 5.63
C ASN A 485 6.02 -25.91 4.84
N ASP A 486 5.62 -24.79 4.23
CA ASP A 486 6.47 -23.84 3.53
C ASP A 486 5.93 -22.42 3.76
N VAL A 487 6.79 -21.41 3.59
CA VAL A 487 6.43 -20.01 3.83
C VAL A 487 5.27 -19.55 2.92
N PRO A 488 5.25 -19.84 1.60
CA PRO A 488 4.10 -19.51 0.75
C PRO A 488 2.76 -20.11 1.23
N SER A 489 2.71 -21.40 1.58
CA SER A 489 1.52 -22.05 2.15
C SER A 489 1.11 -21.40 3.48
N GLY A 490 2.08 -21.04 4.32
CA GLY A 490 1.85 -20.27 5.54
C GLY A 490 1.29 -18.86 5.26
N MET A 491 1.75 -18.19 4.21
CA MET A 491 1.24 -16.88 3.79
C MET A 491 -0.21 -16.95 3.32
N VAL A 492 -0.59 -17.97 2.54
CA VAL A 492 -1.98 -18.20 2.13
C VAL A 492 -2.85 -18.50 3.35
N THR A 493 -2.38 -19.36 4.26
CA THR A 493 -3.08 -19.68 5.51
C THR A 493 -3.30 -18.42 6.36
N LEU A 494 -2.28 -17.56 6.52
CA LEU A 494 -2.40 -16.30 7.25
C LEU A 494 -3.32 -15.29 6.54
N PHE A 495 -3.34 -15.29 5.20
CA PHE A 495 -4.27 -14.46 4.43
C PHE A 495 -5.72 -14.86 4.69
N GLU A 496 -6.02 -16.17 4.69
CA GLU A 496 -7.35 -16.66 5.05
C GLU A 496 -7.73 -16.31 6.49
N LEU A 497 -6.76 -16.37 7.41
CA LEU A 497 -6.96 -15.96 8.81
C LEU A 497 -7.20 -14.45 8.97
N LEU A 498 -6.71 -13.59 8.05
CA LEU A 498 -7.04 -12.16 8.05
C LEU A 498 -8.52 -11.89 7.77
N VAL A 499 -9.19 -12.78 7.03
CA VAL A 499 -10.62 -12.69 6.72
C VAL A 499 -11.48 -13.05 7.95
N VAL A 500 -10.90 -13.72 8.96
CA VAL A 500 -11.55 -14.09 10.23
C VAL A 500 -12.69 -15.11 10.06
N ASN A 501 -12.87 -15.69 8.87
CA ASN A 501 -13.88 -16.73 8.65
C ASN A 501 -13.30 -18.13 8.93
N ASN A 502 -14.07 -18.99 9.62
CA ASN A 502 -13.68 -20.38 9.98
C ASN A 502 -12.28 -20.53 10.63
N TRP A 503 -11.71 -19.45 11.15
CA TRP A 503 -10.33 -19.41 11.63
C TRP A 503 -10.08 -20.43 12.76
N PHE A 504 -11.06 -20.60 13.64
CA PHE A 504 -10.98 -21.54 14.77
C PHE A 504 -10.85 -23.00 14.31
N VAL A 505 -11.39 -23.36 13.13
CA VAL A 505 -11.24 -24.72 12.57
C VAL A 505 -9.78 -24.97 12.20
N ILE A 506 -9.12 -23.97 11.58
CA ILE A 506 -7.70 -24.03 11.27
C ILE A 506 -6.88 -24.13 12.56
N VAL A 507 -7.22 -23.36 13.60
CA VAL A 507 -6.53 -23.44 14.90
C VAL A 507 -6.67 -24.81 15.54
N GLU A 508 -7.88 -25.37 15.59
CA GLU A 508 -8.10 -26.70 16.16
C GLU A 508 -7.32 -27.77 15.39
N GLY A 509 -7.21 -27.67 14.06
CA GLY A 509 -6.35 -28.55 13.25
C GLY A 509 -4.88 -28.54 13.71
N HIS A 510 -4.34 -27.36 14.05
CA HIS A 510 -2.97 -27.23 14.55
C HIS A 510 -2.83 -27.67 16.02
N VAL A 511 -3.86 -27.49 16.84
CA VAL A 511 -3.88 -27.96 18.24
C VAL A 511 -3.82 -29.49 18.30
N LEU A 512 -4.51 -30.19 17.40
CA LEU A 512 -4.54 -31.66 17.35
C LEU A 512 -3.16 -32.29 17.11
N VAL A 513 -2.26 -31.61 16.39
CA VAL A 513 -0.90 -32.11 16.09
C VAL A 513 0.18 -31.59 17.04
N THR A 514 -0.17 -30.68 17.96
CA THR A 514 0.81 -30.04 18.84
C THR A 514 0.33 -29.94 20.29
N SER A 515 -0.26 -28.80 20.69
CA SER A 515 -0.78 -28.55 22.03
C SER A 515 -1.75 -27.37 22.04
N ALA A 516 -2.52 -27.23 23.12
CA ALA A 516 -3.47 -26.11 23.30
C ALA A 516 -2.79 -24.72 23.33
N TRP A 517 -1.50 -24.64 23.61
CA TRP A 517 -0.74 -23.37 23.65
C TRP A 517 -0.63 -22.68 22.30
N VAL A 518 -0.79 -23.43 21.21
CA VAL A 518 -0.80 -22.91 19.85
C VAL A 518 -1.92 -21.91 19.61
N ARG A 519 -3.01 -21.97 20.39
CA ARG A 519 -4.06 -20.94 20.36
C ARG A 519 -3.49 -19.53 20.56
N LEU A 520 -2.46 -19.35 21.39
CA LEU A 520 -1.83 -18.05 21.62
C LEU A 520 -1.17 -17.47 20.37
N PHE A 521 -0.57 -18.32 19.52
CA PHE A 521 0.02 -17.88 18.24
C PHE A 521 -1.05 -17.25 17.33
N PHE A 522 -2.20 -17.92 17.20
CA PHE A 522 -3.29 -17.41 16.37
C PHE A 522 -4.01 -16.21 16.99
N ILE A 523 -4.15 -16.16 18.32
CA ILE A 523 -4.67 -14.98 19.01
C ILE A 523 -3.74 -13.78 18.81
N ALA A 524 -2.42 -13.98 18.90
CA ALA A 524 -1.45 -12.93 18.66
C ALA A 524 -1.55 -12.40 17.22
N PHE A 525 -1.68 -13.29 16.23
CA PHE A 525 -1.87 -12.89 14.83
C PHE A 525 -3.20 -12.13 14.63
N TRP A 526 -4.28 -12.59 15.26
CA TRP A 526 -5.57 -11.90 15.19
C TRP A 526 -5.49 -10.49 15.78
N LEU A 527 -4.82 -10.30 16.92
CA LEU A 527 -4.62 -8.98 17.51
C LEU A 527 -3.77 -8.06 16.63
N THR A 528 -2.62 -8.53 16.14
CA THR A 528 -1.68 -7.69 15.37
C THR A 528 -2.10 -7.50 13.92
N GLY A 529 -2.51 -8.57 13.24
CA GLY A 529 -2.92 -8.56 11.85
C GLY A 529 -4.30 -7.94 11.67
N VAL A 530 -5.31 -8.49 12.33
CA VAL A 530 -6.71 -8.10 12.11
C VAL A 530 -7.05 -6.82 12.88
N ILE A 531 -6.95 -6.87 14.22
CA ILE A 531 -7.43 -5.77 15.06
C ILE A 531 -6.60 -4.50 14.92
N MET A 532 -5.29 -4.62 14.77
CA MET A 532 -4.41 -3.46 14.57
C MET A 532 -4.27 -3.12 13.09
N THR A 533 -3.65 -3.99 12.29
CA THR A 533 -3.17 -3.61 10.95
C THR A 533 -4.29 -3.48 9.92
N LEU A 534 -5.24 -4.43 9.86
CA LEU A 534 -6.35 -4.39 8.89
C LEU A 534 -7.26 -3.19 9.16
N ASN A 535 -7.63 -3.00 10.42
CA ASN A 535 -8.42 -1.85 10.86
C ASN A 535 -7.73 -0.52 10.54
N LEU A 536 -6.41 -0.42 10.72
CA LEU A 536 -5.63 0.76 10.36
C LEU A 536 -5.64 1.04 8.85
N ILE A 537 -5.54 0.00 8.02
CA ILE A 537 -5.65 0.11 6.57
C ILE A 537 -7.02 0.65 6.18
N VAL A 538 -8.10 0.03 6.68
CA VAL A 538 -9.49 0.45 6.39
C VAL A 538 -9.72 1.90 6.81
N ALA A 539 -9.31 2.26 8.03
CA ALA A 539 -9.34 3.61 8.54
C ALA A 539 -8.63 4.63 7.64
N SER A 540 -7.39 4.32 7.25
CA SER A 540 -6.57 5.22 6.43
C SER A 540 -7.18 5.48 5.05
N ILE A 541 -7.78 4.45 4.46
CA ILE A 541 -8.46 4.54 3.16
C ILE A 541 -9.73 5.37 3.32
N LEU A 542 -10.53 5.13 4.36
CA LEU A 542 -11.79 5.83 4.58
C LEU A 542 -11.57 7.35 4.74
N VAL A 543 -10.64 7.76 5.61
CA VAL A 543 -10.34 9.18 5.86
C VAL A 543 -9.96 9.90 4.58
N ARG A 544 -9.05 9.31 3.82
CA ARG A 544 -8.52 9.96 2.62
C ARG A 544 -9.52 9.95 1.49
N THR A 545 -10.40 8.95 1.43
CA THR A 545 -11.54 8.96 0.51
C THR A 545 -12.49 10.11 0.84
N ILE A 546 -12.82 10.31 2.13
CA ILE A 546 -13.65 11.44 2.58
C ILE A 546 -12.99 12.77 2.26
N ASN A 547 -11.69 12.93 2.55
CA ASN A 547 -10.95 14.17 2.28
C ASN A 547 -10.80 14.49 0.79
N ARG A 548 -10.93 13.49 -0.11
CA ARG A 548 -10.88 13.70 -1.56
C ARG A 548 -12.25 14.01 -2.17
N MET A 549 -13.33 13.67 -1.46
CA MET A 549 -14.71 13.96 -1.88
C MET A 549 -15.21 15.32 -1.39
N ARG A 550 -14.61 15.85 -0.31
CA ARG A 550 -14.72 17.26 0.07
C ARG A 550 -13.77 18.09 -0.78
#